data_AF-A0AB38DW61-F1
#
_entry.id   AF-A0AB38DW61-F1
#
_cell.length_a   1.000
_cell.length_b   1.000
_cell.length_c   1.000
_cell.angle_alpha   90.00
_cell.angle_beta   90.00
_cell.angle_gamma   90.00
#
_symmetry.space_group_name_H-M   'P 1'
#
loop_
_entity.id
_entity.type
_entity.pdbx_description
1 polymer ?
#
loop_
_entity_poly.entity_id
_entity_poly.type
_entity_poly.pdbx_seq_one_letter_code
_entity_poly.pdbx_strand_id
1 'polypeptide(L)'
;MNTFLQRFNVGRRLGAAFGILILLSCVLVGVGLYSMGRARTELDRIVKVNVEKMRLSNAMADANAKIFVALGTLAMVNSDELNEEALATIKAERQRYAEMRKALDAFTPSVAGRKIRAEIDSAREISRGLNDQVIALAVANKNAEAEAFLSETARPAMLNWQGKIAENVALQEKQTSGSYNDAMAAMHQGKIVLLAGGGMVIAVSMSLAYFITLSLTQPLGRATSVCRILCNRGLGYR
;
A
#
# COMPACT_ATOMS: atom_id res chain seq x y z
N MET A 1 -49.54 25.20 -6.30
CA MET A 1 -48.78 24.08 -5.71
C MET A 1 -47.62 24.56 -4.80
N ASN A 2 -47.84 25.53 -3.90
CA ASN A 2 -46.77 26.04 -3.01
C ASN A 2 -47.31 26.53 -1.64
N THR A 3 -48.45 26.01 -1.21
CA THR A 3 -49.13 26.41 0.03
C THR A 3 -48.48 25.81 1.28
N PHE A 4 -47.72 24.72 1.14
CA PHE A 4 -47.06 24.03 2.26
C PHE A 4 -45.85 24.82 2.79
N LEU A 5 -45.02 25.35 1.88
CA LEU A 5 -43.85 26.14 2.26
C LEU A 5 -44.24 27.45 2.94
N GLN A 6 -45.36 28.07 2.54
CA GLN A 6 -45.81 29.37 3.04
C GLN A 6 -46.17 29.42 4.54
N ARG A 7 -46.35 28.27 5.21
CA ARG A 7 -46.74 28.20 6.63
C ARG A 7 -45.59 28.41 7.63
N PHE A 8 -44.33 28.36 7.20
CA PHE A 8 -43.16 28.49 8.09
C PHE A 8 -42.50 29.88 8.00
N ASN A 9 -42.04 30.42 9.13
CA ASN A 9 -41.25 31.66 9.19
C ASN A 9 -39.98 31.56 8.32
N VAL A 10 -39.57 32.69 7.71
CA VAL A 10 -38.43 32.79 6.78
C VAL A 10 -37.15 32.16 7.34
N GLY A 11 -36.85 32.39 8.62
CA GLY A 11 -35.66 31.84 9.28
C GLY A 11 -35.62 30.31 9.35
N ARG A 12 -36.76 29.64 9.55
CA ARG A 12 -36.81 28.16 9.59
C ARG A 12 -36.57 27.54 8.21
N ARG A 13 -37.04 28.19 7.14
CA ARG A 13 -36.80 27.72 5.76
C ARG A 13 -35.33 27.87 5.37
N LEU A 14 -34.73 29.02 5.70
CA LEU A 14 -33.31 29.28 5.47
C LEU A 14 -32.43 28.32 6.28
N GLY A 15 -32.74 28.12 7.56
CA GLY A 15 -32.02 27.19 8.44
C GLY A 15 -32.09 25.74 7.96
N ALA A 16 -33.27 25.27 7.52
CA ALA A 16 -33.40 23.93 6.94
C ALA A 16 -32.56 23.77 5.67
N ALA A 17 -32.54 24.80 4.81
CA ALA A 17 -31.76 24.77 3.58
C ALA A 17 -30.26 24.72 3.83
N PHE A 18 -29.74 25.60 4.68
CA PHE A 18 -28.33 25.57 5.08
C PHE A 18 -27.99 24.28 5.82
N GLY A 19 -28.87 23.75 6.67
CA GLY A 19 -28.67 22.49 7.37
C GLY A 19 -28.51 21.29 6.43
N ILE A 20 -29.35 21.20 5.40
CA ILE A 20 -29.22 20.16 4.36
C ILE A 20 -27.89 20.28 3.62
N LEU A 21 -27.48 21.49 3.24
CA LEU A 21 -26.21 21.71 2.55
C LEU A 21 -25.02 21.32 3.41
N ILE A 22 -25.00 21.73 4.68
CA ILE A 22 -23.94 21.36 5.64
C ILE A 22 -23.88 19.84 5.79
N LEU A 23 -25.02 19.18 5.97
CA LEU A 23 -25.07 17.72 6.13
C LEU A 23 -24.52 17.01 4.89
N LEU A 24 -24.92 17.45 3.69
CA LEU A 24 -24.42 16.90 2.43
C LEU A 24 -22.91 17.14 2.27
N SER A 25 -22.41 18.32 2.63
CA SER A 25 -20.97 18.62 2.64
C SER A 25 -20.21 17.71 3.62
N CYS A 26 -20.73 17.50 4.83
CA CYS A 26 -20.12 16.58 5.80
C CYS A 26 -20.04 15.14 5.27
N VAL A 27 -21.10 14.65 4.61
CA VAL A 27 -21.11 13.31 4.00
C VAL A 27 -20.06 13.20 2.90
N LEU A 28 -19.96 14.21 2.02
CA LEU A 28 -18.94 14.24 0.97
C LEU A 28 -17.52 14.20 1.53
N VAL A 29 -17.24 15.02 2.54
CA VAL A 29 -15.94 15.02 3.22
C VAL A 29 -15.67 13.65 3.84
N GLY A 30 -16.65 13.06 4.53
CA GLY A 30 -16.53 11.74 5.14
C GLY A 30 -16.18 10.64 4.13
N VAL A 31 -16.85 10.61 2.98
CA VAL A 31 -16.55 9.66 1.89
C VAL A 31 -15.14 9.87 1.33
N GLY A 32 -14.75 11.13 1.11
CA GLY A 32 -13.41 11.47 0.63
C GLY A 32 -12.32 10.98 1.59
N LEU A 33 -12.48 11.25 2.88
CA LEU A 33 -11.56 10.78 3.92
C LEU A 33 -11.52 9.26 4.00
N TYR A 34 -12.66 8.57 3.89
CA TYR A 34 -12.71 7.11 3.88
C TYR A 34 -11.96 6.49 2.70
N SER A 35 -12.16 7.02 1.48
CA SER A 35 -11.44 6.57 0.28
C SER A 35 -9.93 6.79 0.39
N MET A 36 -9.50 7.97 0.89
CA MET A 36 -8.09 8.26 1.14
C MET A 36 -7.49 7.33 2.20
N GLY A 37 -8.23 7.01 3.27
CA GLY A 37 -7.80 6.08 4.31
C GLY A 37 -7.58 4.66 3.79
N ARG A 38 -8.46 4.17 2.90
CA ARG A 38 -8.30 2.87 2.23
C ARG A 38 -7.05 2.84 1.34
N ALA A 39 -6.89 3.84 0.48
CA ALA A 39 -5.71 3.95 -0.40
C ALA A 39 -4.41 4.02 0.43
N ARG A 40 -4.40 4.78 1.53
CA ARG A 40 -3.26 4.86 2.45
C ARG A 40 -2.91 3.50 3.06
N THR A 41 -3.92 2.72 3.46
CA THR A 41 -3.70 1.39 4.06
C THR A 41 -3.03 0.43 3.08
N GLU A 42 -3.46 0.42 1.82
CA GLU A 42 -2.83 -0.41 0.79
C GLU A 42 -1.41 0.06 0.44
N LEU A 43 -1.18 1.37 0.36
CA LEU A 43 0.16 1.93 0.18
C LEU A 43 1.10 1.59 1.35
N ASP A 44 0.63 1.70 2.59
CA ASP A 44 1.39 1.31 3.77
C ASP A 44 1.73 -0.18 3.73
N ARG A 45 0.81 -1.04 3.29
CA ARG A 45 1.06 -2.48 3.12
C ARG A 45 2.12 -2.74 2.04
N ILE A 46 2.07 -2.03 0.92
CA ILE A 46 3.10 -2.14 -0.14
C ILE A 46 4.47 -1.78 0.41
N VAL A 47 4.62 -0.59 1.00
CA VAL A 47 5.91 -0.04 1.39
C VAL A 47 6.46 -0.72 2.64
N LYS A 48 5.66 -0.87 3.70
CA LYS A 48 6.13 -1.34 5.00
C LYS A 48 6.18 -2.87 5.12
N VAL A 49 5.46 -3.60 4.26
CA VAL A 49 5.39 -5.06 4.35
C VAL A 49 6.00 -5.71 3.12
N ASN A 50 5.47 -5.46 1.91
CA ASN A 50 5.91 -6.22 0.75
C ASN A 50 7.32 -5.82 0.31
N VAL A 51 7.61 -4.52 0.23
CA VAL A 51 8.95 -4.00 -0.11
C VAL A 51 9.98 -4.43 0.92
N GLU A 52 9.65 -4.38 2.20
CA GLU A 52 10.59 -4.80 3.25
C GLU A 52 10.86 -6.32 3.20
N LYS A 53 9.83 -7.15 2.94
CA LYS A 53 10.03 -8.60 2.70
C LYS A 53 10.93 -8.87 1.49
N MET A 54 10.78 -8.12 0.40
CA MET A 54 11.66 -8.21 -0.78
C MET A 54 13.09 -7.81 -0.43
N ARG A 55 13.28 -6.69 0.28
CA ARG A 55 14.59 -6.20 0.73
C ARG A 55 15.31 -7.26 1.57
N LEU A 56 14.62 -7.86 2.53
CA LEU A 56 15.16 -8.94 3.37
C LEU A 56 15.53 -10.19 2.55
N SER A 57 14.65 -10.58 1.62
CA SER A 57 14.90 -11.74 0.74
C SER A 57 16.10 -11.50 -0.19
N ASN A 58 16.22 -10.29 -0.75
CA ASN A 58 17.37 -9.92 -1.57
C ASN A 58 18.67 -9.86 -0.75
N ALA A 59 18.62 -9.39 0.51
CA ALA A 59 19.79 -9.43 1.40
C ALA A 59 20.21 -10.88 1.75
N MET A 60 19.24 -11.79 1.90
CA MET A 60 19.50 -13.23 2.06
C MET A 60 20.17 -13.83 0.81
N ALA A 61 19.68 -13.47 -0.38
CA ALA A 61 20.27 -13.87 -1.66
C ALA A 61 21.71 -13.33 -1.85
N ASP A 62 21.96 -12.08 -1.47
CA ASP A 62 23.29 -11.47 -1.49
C ASP A 62 24.26 -12.19 -0.53
N ALA A 63 23.83 -12.50 0.69
CA ALA A 63 24.63 -13.28 1.63
C ALA A 63 25.00 -14.67 1.09
N ASN A 64 24.05 -15.38 0.46
CA ASN A 64 24.31 -16.66 -0.18
C ASN A 64 25.34 -16.53 -1.33
N ALA A 65 25.21 -15.51 -2.18
CA ALA A 65 26.14 -15.26 -3.28
C ALA A 65 27.57 -14.98 -2.77
N LYS A 66 27.73 -14.23 -1.69
CA LYS A 66 29.04 -13.99 -1.07
C LYS A 66 29.66 -15.24 -0.44
N ILE A 67 28.84 -16.08 0.19
CA ILE A 67 29.28 -17.40 0.67
C ILE A 67 29.78 -18.24 -0.51
N PHE A 68 29.09 -18.22 -1.65
CA PHE A 68 29.51 -18.96 -2.84
C PHE A 68 30.87 -18.50 -3.35
N VAL A 69 31.10 -17.19 -3.43
CA VAL A 69 32.40 -16.62 -3.82
C VAL A 69 33.50 -17.04 -2.85
N ALA A 70 33.26 -16.93 -1.54
CA ALA A 70 34.24 -17.31 -0.52
C ALA A 70 34.58 -18.82 -0.53
N LEU A 71 33.58 -19.68 -0.81
CA LEU A 71 33.83 -21.11 -1.03
C LEU A 71 34.70 -21.37 -2.26
N GLY A 72 34.50 -20.60 -3.33
CA GLY A 72 35.36 -20.63 -4.51
C GLY A 72 36.80 -20.24 -4.18
N THR A 73 37.00 -19.19 -3.37
CA THR A 73 38.34 -18.80 -2.88
C THR A 73 39.00 -19.96 -2.12
N LEU A 74 38.29 -20.58 -1.17
CA LEU A 74 38.82 -21.70 -0.38
C LEU A 74 39.18 -22.92 -1.24
N ALA A 75 38.38 -23.21 -2.27
CA ALA A 75 38.63 -24.37 -3.13
C ALA A 75 39.80 -24.16 -4.10
N MET A 76 40.10 -22.90 -4.47
CA MET A 76 41.02 -22.59 -5.58
C MET A 76 42.37 -21.99 -5.14
N VAL A 77 42.45 -21.35 -3.98
CA VAL A 77 43.61 -20.54 -3.59
C VAL A 77 44.47 -21.23 -2.54
N ASN A 78 45.80 -21.21 -2.74
CA ASN A 78 46.81 -21.70 -1.80
C ASN A 78 47.46 -20.53 -1.03
N SER A 79 46.66 -19.69 -0.37
CA SER A 79 47.12 -18.57 0.43
C SER A 79 46.40 -18.56 1.77
N ASP A 80 47.16 -18.66 2.86
CA ASP A 80 46.61 -18.71 4.22
C ASP A 80 45.81 -17.44 4.54
N GLU A 81 46.31 -16.27 4.14
CA GLU A 81 45.63 -14.98 4.36
C GLU A 81 44.26 -14.92 3.66
N LEU A 82 44.20 -15.32 2.39
CA LEU A 82 42.95 -15.31 1.62
C LEU A 82 41.97 -16.40 2.11
N ASN A 83 42.49 -17.53 2.60
CA ASN A 83 41.67 -18.59 3.18
C ASN A 83 41.07 -18.18 4.53
N GLU A 84 41.84 -17.50 5.38
CA GLU A 84 41.33 -16.92 6.64
C GLU A 84 40.25 -15.87 6.37
N GLU A 85 40.47 -14.96 5.40
CA GLU A 85 39.48 -13.97 4.99
C GLU A 85 38.20 -14.63 4.46
N ALA A 86 38.32 -15.67 3.64
CA ALA A 86 37.18 -16.41 3.11
C ALA A 86 36.37 -17.10 4.20
N LEU A 87 37.03 -17.75 5.18
CA LEU A 87 36.37 -18.35 6.34
C LEU A 87 35.65 -17.31 7.20
N ALA A 88 36.28 -16.17 7.44
CA ALA A 88 35.68 -15.04 8.16
C ALA A 88 34.43 -14.52 7.43
N THR A 89 34.52 -14.37 6.10
CA THR A 89 33.41 -13.95 5.24
C THR A 89 32.25 -14.94 5.31
N ILE A 90 32.50 -16.25 5.20
CA ILE A 90 31.48 -17.29 5.30
C ILE A 90 30.76 -17.21 6.66
N LYS A 91 31.52 -17.05 7.75
CA LYS A 91 30.94 -16.92 9.09
C LYS A 91 30.06 -15.68 9.23
N ALA A 92 30.54 -14.53 8.77
CA ALA A 92 29.83 -13.27 8.82
C ALA A 92 28.54 -13.30 7.98
N GLU A 93 28.60 -13.81 6.75
CA GLU A 93 27.44 -13.86 5.85
C GLU A 93 26.42 -14.92 6.28
N ARG A 94 26.84 -16.02 6.91
CA ARG A 94 25.92 -16.96 7.58
C ARG A 94 25.13 -16.30 8.72
N GLN A 95 25.81 -15.48 9.51
CA GLN A 95 25.18 -14.72 10.59
C GLN A 95 24.21 -13.69 10.03
N ARG A 96 24.65 -12.87 9.07
CA ARG A 96 23.80 -11.89 8.37
C ARG A 96 22.57 -12.53 7.75
N TYR A 97 22.73 -13.69 7.09
CA TYR A 97 21.60 -14.44 6.56
C TYR A 97 20.59 -14.80 7.66
N ALA A 98 21.07 -15.36 8.78
CA ALA A 98 20.20 -15.79 9.88
C ALA A 98 19.42 -14.62 10.48
N GLU A 99 20.06 -13.46 10.62
CA GLU A 99 19.41 -12.23 11.07
C GLU A 99 18.32 -11.75 10.10
N MET A 100 18.60 -11.72 8.79
CA MET A 100 17.61 -11.34 7.78
C MET A 100 16.45 -12.34 7.72
N ARG A 101 16.74 -13.64 7.84
CA ARG A 101 15.73 -14.70 7.89
C ARG A 101 14.83 -14.56 9.11
N LYS A 102 15.39 -14.23 10.29
CA LYS A 102 14.64 -13.97 11.52
C LYS A 102 13.79 -12.69 11.41
N ALA A 103 14.33 -11.63 10.82
CA ALA A 103 13.57 -10.41 10.55
C ALA A 103 12.40 -10.69 9.60
N LEU A 104 12.58 -11.56 8.60
CA LEU A 104 11.52 -11.96 7.67
C LEU A 104 10.38 -12.72 8.38
N ASP A 105 10.68 -13.49 9.43
CA ASP A 105 9.69 -14.21 10.24
C ASP A 105 8.80 -13.30 11.09
N ALA A 106 9.27 -12.11 11.45
CA ALA A 106 8.44 -11.12 12.13
C ALA A 106 7.22 -10.70 11.30
N PHE A 107 7.29 -10.87 9.98
CA PHE A 107 6.16 -10.62 9.09
C PHE A 107 5.33 -11.88 8.88
N THR A 108 4.02 -11.77 9.10
CA THR A 108 3.07 -12.85 8.83
C THR A 108 3.09 -13.23 7.34
N PRO A 109 3.39 -14.50 7.00
CA PRO A 109 3.35 -15.00 5.64
C PRO A 109 1.93 -15.41 5.22
N SER A 110 1.64 -15.25 3.92
CA SER A 110 0.47 -15.88 3.31
C SER A 110 0.63 -17.41 3.28
N VAL A 111 -0.43 -18.16 2.93
CA VAL A 111 -0.35 -19.63 2.78
C VAL A 111 0.75 -20.04 1.82
N ALA A 112 0.81 -19.41 0.64
CA ALA A 112 1.88 -19.63 -0.33
C ALA A 112 3.25 -19.20 0.20
N GLY A 113 3.32 -18.06 0.89
CA GLY A 113 4.57 -17.58 1.50
C GLY A 113 5.12 -18.51 2.58
N ARG A 114 4.25 -19.17 3.37
CA ARG A 114 4.68 -20.18 4.36
C ARG A 114 5.36 -21.37 3.70
N LYS A 115 4.75 -21.88 2.64
CA LYS A 115 5.29 -23.00 1.87
C LYS A 115 6.68 -22.64 1.30
N ILE A 116 6.80 -21.50 0.63
CA ILE A 116 8.07 -21.06 0.04
C ILE A 116 9.15 -20.86 1.12
N ARG A 117 8.81 -20.26 2.27
CA ARG A 117 9.76 -20.10 3.39
C ARG A 117 10.28 -21.44 3.90
N ALA A 118 9.41 -22.45 4.04
CA ALA A 118 9.84 -23.79 4.44
C ALA A 118 10.76 -24.44 3.38
N GLU A 119 10.47 -24.23 2.10
CA GLU A 119 11.33 -24.71 1.01
C GLU A 119 12.71 -24.01 1.00
N ILE A 120 12.76 -22.71 1.31
CA ILE A 120 14.01 -21.96 1.50
C ILE A 120 14.83 -22.57 2.65
N ASP A 121 14.19 -22.84 3.79
CA ASP A 121 14.87 -23.38 4.97
C ASP A 121 15.41 -24.79 4.69
N SER A 122 14.62 -25.64 4.02
CA SER A 122 15.08 -26.97 3.60
C SER A 122 16.24 -26.91 2.62
N ALA A 123 16.18 -26.04 1.61
CA ALA A 123 17.26 -25.89 0.62
C ALA A 123 18.54 -25.34 1.27
N ARG A 124 18.40 -24.44 2.24
CA ARG A 124 19.50 -23.90 3.03
C ARG A 124 20.21 -25.00 3.82
N GLU A 125 19.49 -25.83 4.56
CA GLU A 125 20.11 -26.87 5.40
C GLU A 125 20.90 -27.87 4.56
N ILE A 126 20.35 -28.29 3.42
CA ILE A 126 21.06 -29.15 2.45
C ILE A 126 22.33 -28.46 1.95
N SER A 127 22.20 -27.21 1.45
CA SER A 127 23.34 -26.47 0.92
C SER A 127 24.41 -26.21 1.97
N ARG A 128 24.02 -25.89 3.22
CA ARG A 128 24.96 -25.64 4.30
C ARG A 128 25.81 -26.88 4.60
N GLY A 129 25.20 -28.06 4.66
CA GLY A 129 25.93 -29.31 4.90
C GLY A 129 26.95 -29.62 3.80
N LEU A 130 26.61 -29.34 2.54
CA LEU A 130 27.52 -29.49 1.41
C LEU A 130 28.64 -28.44 1.45
N ASN A 131 28.33 -27.19 1.79
CA ASN A 131 29.31 -26.12 1.93
C ASN A 131 30.32 -26.43 3.06
N ASP A 132 29.85 -27.04 4.16
CA ASP A 132 30.73 -27.47 5.25
C ASP A 132 31.71 -28.59 4.81
N GLN A 133 31.32 -29.46 3.86
CA GLN A 133 32.22 -30.44 3.27
C GLN A 133 33.28 -29.81 2.36
N VAL A 134 32.91 -28.80 1.56
CA VAL A 134 33.88 -28.01 0.77
C VAL A 134 34.92 -27.37 1.70
N ILE A 135 34.48 -26.75 2.78
CA ILE A 135 35.37 -26.12 3.77
C ILE A 135 36.31 -27.17 4.39
N ALA A 136 35.79 -28.34 4.77
CA ALA A 136 36.60 -29.40 5.36
C ALA A 136 37.68 -29.92 4.41
N LEU A 137 37.37 -30.08 3.12
CA LEU A 137 38.33 -30.48 2.09
C LEU A 137 39.41 -29.41 1.88
N ALA A 138 39.01 -28.13 1.80
CA ALA A 138 39.94 -27.01 1.64
C ALA A 138 40.89 -26.87 2.84
N VAL A 139 40.38 -26.94 4.06
CA VAL A 139 41.21 -26.87 5.30
C VAL A 139 42.16 -28.07 5.42
N ALA A 140 41.79 -29.22 4.85
CA ALA A 140 42.66 -30.39 4.75
C ALA A 140 43.71 -30.29 3.61
N ASN A 141 43.83 -29.13 2.94
CA ASN A 141 44.69 -28.89 1.76
C ASN A 141 44.35 -29.80 0.56
N LYS A 142 43.11 -30.27 0.46
CA LYS A 142 42.62 -31.11 -0.64
C LYS A 142 41.89 -30.28 -1.69
N ASN A 143 42.55 -29.25 -2.21
CA ASN A 143 41.90 -28.21 -3.01
C ASN A 143 41.27 -28.74 -4.31
N ALA A 144 41.90 -29.71 -5.00
CA ALA A 144 41.31 -30.35 -6.18
C ALA A 144 40.01 -31.15 -5.84
N GLU A 145 39.97 -31.83 -4.70
CA GLU A 145 38.76 -32.52 -4.23
C GLU A 145 37.68 -31.49 -3.84
N ALA A 146 38.08 -30.40 -3.18
CA ALA A 146 37.18 -29.32 -2.78
C ALA A 146 36.55 -28.62 -4.00
N GLU A 147 37.33 -28.35 -5.04
CA GLU A 147 36.87 -27.73 -6.29
C GLU A 147 35.87 -28.64 -7.02
N ALA A 148 36.20 -29.92 -7.20
CA ALA A 148 35.31 -30.89 -7.83
C ALA A 148 33.99 -31.00 -7.05
N PHE A 149 34.07 -31.14 -5.73
CA PHE A 149 32.87 -31.24 -4.88
C PHE A 149 32.03 -29.96 -4.89
N LEU A 150 32.68 -28.79 -4.87
CA LEU A 150 32.01 -27.49 -4.98
C LEU A 150 31.25 -27.38 -6.30
N SER A 151 31.90 -27.72 -7.42
CA SER A 151 31.33 -27.56 -8.76
C SER A 151 30.18 -28.54 -9.03
N GLU A 152 30.37 -29.82 -8.69
CA GLU A 152 29.46 -30.90 -9.04
C GLU A 152 28.31 -31.06 -8.06
N THR A 153 28.55 -30.80 -6.77
CA THR A 153 27.58 -31.13 -5.71
C THR A 153 27.08 -29.88 -4.97
N ALA A 154 27.97 -29.05 -4.43
CA ALA A 154 27.54 -27.92 -3.60
C ALA A 154 26.89 -26.79 -4.41
N ARG A 155 27.44 -26.46 -5.60
CA ARG A 155 26.94 -25.39 -6.47
C ARG A 155 25.49 -25.60 -6.92
N PRO A 156 25.06 -26.78 -7.42
CA PRO A 156 23.64 -27.02 -7.71
C PRO A 156 22.72 -26.79 -6.51
N ALA A 157 23.12 -27.21 -5.31
CA ALA A 157 22.32 -27.00 -4.10
C ALA A 157 22.23 -25.50 -3.71
N MET A 158 23.33 -24.75 -3.85
CA MET A 158 23.34 -23.30 -3.61
C MET A 158 22.47 -22.55 -4.63
N LEU A 159 22.46 -22.97 -5.90
CA LEU A 159 21.60 -22.40 -6.94
C LEU A 159 20.12 -22.71 -6.67
N ASN A 160 19.80 -23.92 -6.21
CA ASN A 160 18.45 -24.26 -5.81
C ASN A 160 17.98 -23.39 -4.63
N TRP A 161 18.82 -23.21 -3.61
CA TRP A 161 18.54 -22.31 -2.50
C TRP A 161 18.32 -20.86 -2.96
N GLN A 162 19.17 -20.36 -3.85
CA GLN A 162 19.01 -19.04 -4.48
C GLN A 162 17.67 -18.92 -5.23
N GLY A 163 17.30 -19.96 -5.99
CA GLY A 163 16.03 -20.02 -6.73
C GLY A 163 14.82 -19.94 -5.80
N LYS A 164 14.85 -20.64 -4.66
CA LYS A 164 13.77 -20.56 -3.65
C LYS A 164 13.64 -19.18 -3.02
N ILE A 165 14.75 -18.47 -2.81
CA ILE A 165 14.72 -17.08 -2.36
C ILE A 165 14.08 -16.19 -3.44
N ALA A 166 14.43 -16.39 -4.71
CA ALA A 166 13.86 -15.65 -5.84
C ALA A 166 12.34 -15.90 -6.01
N GLU A 167 11.87 -17.13 -5.81
CA GLU A 167 10.43 -17.44 -5.79
C GLU A 167 9.68 -16.63 -4.71
N ASN A 168 10.28 -16.44 -3.54
CA ASN A 168 9.69 -15.60 -2.49
C ASN A 168 9.63 -14.12 -2.90
N VAL A 169 10.67 -13.61 -3.55
CA VAL A 169 10.69 -12.23 -4.08
C VAL A 169 9.59 -12.05 -5.13
N ALA A 170 9.50 -12.95 -6.11
CA ALA A 170 8.47 -12.91 -7.15
C ALA A 170 7.04 -12.96 -6.57
N LEU A 171 6.83 -13.72 -5.48
CA LEU A 171 5.55 -13.72 -4.77
C LEU A 171 5.24 -12.34 -4.17
N GLN A 172 6.23 -11.66 -3.57
CA GLN A 172 6.02 -10.32 -3.01
C GLN A 172 5.81 -9.26 -4.09
N GLU A 173 6.48 -9.37 -5.24
CA GLU A 173 6.24 -8.50 -6.41
C GLU A 173 4.80 -8.64 -6.90
N LYS A 174 4.32 -9.88 -7.06
CA LYS A 174 2.92 -10.15 -7.46
C LYS A 174 1.92 -9.57 -6.45
N GLN A 175 2.19 -9.73 -5.15
CA GLN A 175 1.34 -9.15 -4.09
C GLN A 175 1.36 -7.62 -4.08
N THR A 176 2.50 -7.02 -4.41
CA THR A 176 2.66 -5.57 -4.52
C THR A 176 1.84 -5.01 -5.69
N SER A 177 1.94 -5.62 -6.87
CA SER A 177 1.16 -5.21 -8.04
C SER A 177 -0.35 -5.33 -7.80
N GLY A 178 -0.80 -6.41 -7.12
CA GLY A 178 -2.19 -6.55 -6.72
C GLY A 178 -2.65 -5.44 -5.76
N SER A 179 -1.88 -5.19 -4.70
CA SER A 179 -2.21 -4.13 -3.71
C SER A 179 -2.21 -2.73 -4.35
N TYR A 180 -1.34 -2.49 -5.33
CA TYR A 180 -1.30 -1.24 -6.09
C TYR A 180 -2.59 -1.04 -6.90
N ASN A 181 -3.04 -2.07 -7.61
CA ASN A 181 -4.28 -2.04 -8.37
C ASN A 181 -5.49 -1.79 -7.46
N ASP A 182 -5.54 -2.43 -6.29
CA ASP A 182 -6.59 -2.22 -5.29
C ASP A 182 -6.60 -0.78 -4.76
N ALA A 183 -5.42 -0.20 -4.50
CA ALA A 183 -5.28 1.20 -4.10
C ALA A 183 -5.80 2.16 -5.19
N MET A 184 -5.43 1.92 -6.45
CA MET A 184 -5.88 2.72 -7.60
C MET A 184 -7.40 2.61 -7.80
N ALA A 185 -7.96 1.40 -7.68
CA ALA A 185 -9.40 1.19 -7.76
C ALA A 185 -10.14 1.93 -6.64
N ALA A 186 -9.62 1.90 -5.40
CA ALA A 186 -10.21 2.62 -4.27
C ALA A 186 -10.18 4.16 -4.48
N MET A 187 -9.09 4.70 -5.03
CA MET A 187 -8.99 6.11 -5.39
C MET A 187 -9.95 6.49 -6.52
N HIS A 188 -10.04 5.66 -7.57
CA HIS A 188 -10.93 5.91 -8.70
C HIS A 188 -12.40 5.89 -8.27
N GLN A 189 -12.80 4.89 -7.48
CA GLN A 189 -14.15 4.80 -6.93
C GLN A 189 -14.46 6.01 -6.03
N GLY A 190 -13.52 6.42 -5.18
CA GLY A 190 -13.66 7.61 -4.35
C GLY A 190 -13.88 8.87 -5.16
N LYS A 191 -13.12 9.06 -6.24
CA LYS A 191 -13.28 10.20 -7.16
C LYS A 191 -14.66 10.21 -7.81
N ILE A 192 -15.15 9.07 -8.32
CA ILE A 192 -16.48 8.99 -8.92
C ILE A 192 -17.56 9.39 -7.92
N VAL A 193 -17.50 8.86 -6.68
CA VAL A 193 -18.50 9.19 -5.66
C VAL A 193 -18.44 10.66 -5.25
N LEU A 194 -17.24 11.24 -5.13
CA LEU A 194 -17.08 12.67 -4.83
C LEU A 194 -17.60 13.56 -5.96
N LEU A 195 -17.33 13.22 -7.22
CA LEU A 195 -17.81 13.99 -8.37
C LEU A 195 -19.33 13.89 -8.53
N ALA A 196 -19.88 12.68 -8.45
CA ALA A 196 -21.33 12.46 -8.54
C ALA A 196 -22.07 13.12 -7.37
N GLY A 197 -21.56 12.96 -6.15
CA GLY A 197 -22.14 13.59 -4.97
C GLY A 197 -22.00 15.11 -4.99
N GLY A 198 -20.85 15.64 -5.42
CA GLY A 198 -20.65 17.08 -5.62
C GLY A 198 -21.63 17.66 -6.63
N GLY A 199 -21.83 16.99 -7.77
CA GLY A 199 -22.85 17.35 -8.75
C GLY A 199 -24.26 17.35 -8.17
N MET A 200 -24.60 16.32 -7.38
CA MET A 200 -25.89 16.25 -6.68
C MET A 200 -26.08 17.41 -5.69
N VAL A 201 -25.04 17.77 -4.92
CA VAL A 201 -25.09 18.91 -4.00
C VAL A 201 -25.32 20.22 -4.75
N ILE A 202 -24.66 20.43 -5.88
CA ILE A 202 -24.88 21.62 -6.71
C ILE A 202 -26.33 21.66 -7.23
N ALA A 203 -26.85 20.55 -7.74
CA ALA A 203 -28.23 20.47 -8.25
C ALA A 203 -29.28 20.75 -7.16
N VAL A 204 -29.08 20.18 -5.95
CA VAL A 204 -29.94 20.45 -4.78
C VAL A 204 -29.83 21.90 -4.35
N SER A 205 -28.62 22.46 -4.30
CA SER A 205 -28.38 23.86 -3.93
C SER A 205 -29.09 24.82 -4.88
N MET A 206 -28.98 24.60 -6.20
CA MET A 206 -29.64 25.41 -7.22
C MET A 206 -31.17 25.33 -7.10
N SER A 207 -31.70 24.12 -6.94
CA SER A 207 -33.14 23.90 -6.76
C SER A 207 -33.67 24.64 -5.54
N LEU A 208 -32.96 24.53 -4.41
CA LEU A 208 -33.34 25.13 -3.15
C LEU A 208 -33.26 26.66 -3.19
N ALA A 209 -32.19 27.21 -3.80
CA ALA A 209 -32.05 28.64 -4.03
C ALA A 209 -33.19 29.20 -4.91
N TYR A 210 -33.57 28.48 -5.97
CA TYR A 210 -34.67 28.84 -6.84
C TYR A 210 -36.02 28.87 -6.09
N PHE A 211 -36.34 27.81 -5.35
CA PHE A 211 -37.58 27.73 -4.57
C PHE A 211 -37.66 28.78 -3.45
N ILE A 212 -36.55 29.04 -2.74
CA ILE A 212 -36.50 30.07 -1.70
C ILE A 212 -36.71 31.45 -2.31
N THR A 213 -36.02 31.76 -3.40
CA THR A 213 -36.13 33.05 -4.11
C THR A 213 -37.58 33.30 -4.52
N LEU A 214 -38.23 32.34 -5.19
CA LEU A 214 -39.65 32.45 -5.55
C LEU A 214 -40.56 32.62 -4.32
N SER A 215 -40.29 31.89 -3.24
CA SER A 215 -41.13 31.93 -2.04
C SER A 215 -41.04 33.23 -1.25
N LEU A 216 -39.94 33.98 -1.38
CA LEU A 216 -39.70 35.25 -0.68
C LEU A 216 -40.05 36.47 -1.55
N THR A 217 -39.65 36.45 -2.82
CA THR A 217 -39.86 37.59 -3.73
C THR A 217 -41.31 37.75 -4.16
N GLN A 218 -42.08 36.66 -4.34
CA GLN A 218 -43.50 36.76 -4.71
C GLN A 218 -44.39 37.42 -3.63
N PRO A 219 -44.30 37.03 -2.33
CA PRO A 219 -45.11 37.69 -1.29
C PRO A 219 -44.70 39.14 -1.05
N LEU A 220 -43.41 39.45 -1.07
CA LEU A 220 -42.91 40.82 -0.89
C LEU A 220 -43.31 41.74 -2.05
N GLY A 221 -43.31 41.24 -3.29
CA GLY A 221 -43.80 41.97 -4.45
C GLY A 221 -45.29 42.30 -4.36
N ARG A 222 -46.11 41.39 -3.80
CA ARG A 222 -47.55 41.64 -3.55
C ARG A 222 -47.77 42.62 -2.39
N ALA A 223 -46.99 42.52 -1.32
CA ALA A 223 -47.12 43.45 -0.19
C ALA A 223 -46.73 44.89 -0.58
N THR A 224 -45.66 45.05 -1.36
CA THR A 224 -45.23 46.36 -1.85
C THR A 224 -46.16 46.95 -2.91
N SER A 225 -46.76 46.11 -3.77
CA SER A 225 -47.77 46.59 -4.73
C SER A 225 -49.05 47.06 -4.02
N VAL A 226 -49.51 46.36 -2.98
CA VAL A 226 -50.65 46.81 -2.15
C VAL A 226 -50.33 48.12 -1.43
N CYS A 227 -49.16 48.26 -0.81
CA CYS A 227 -48.72 49.52 -0.21
C CYS A 227 -48.66 50.66 -1.24
N ARG A 228 -48.17 50.39 -2.46
CA ARG A 228 -48.12 51.38 -3.54
C ARG A 228 -49.52 51.80 -3.99
N ILE A 229 -50.47 50.86 -4.10
CA ILE A 229 -51.87 51.15 -4.45
C ILE A 229 -52.52 52.02 -3.36
N LEU A 230 -52.28 51.72 -2.09
CA LEU A 230 -52.79 52.51 -0.96
C LEU A 230 -52.16 53.92 -0.93
N CYS A 231 -50.85 54.02 -1.15
CA CYS A 231 -50.16 55.31 -1.19
C CYS A 231 -50.62 56.18 -2.37
N ASN A 232 -50.78 55.61 -3.57
CA ASN A 232 -51.33 56.34 -4.73
C ASN A 232 -52.80 56.74 -4.53
N ARG A 233 -53.62 55.91 -3.88
CA ARG A 233 -54.99 56.29 -3.52
C ARG A 233 -55.05 57.41 -2.49
N GLY A 234 -54.08 57.48 -1.57
CA GLY A 234 -53.97 58.56 -0.59
C GLY A 234 -53.57 59.92 -1.20
N LEU A 235 -52.88 59.93 -2.34
CA LEU A 235 -52.46 61.15 -3.04
C LEU A 235 -53.54 61.75 -3.98
N GLY A 236 -54.66 61.05 -4.20
CA GLY A 236 -55.79 61.51 -5.02
C GLY A 236 -56.91 62.22 -4.25
N TYR A 237 -56.76 62.40 -2.92
CA TYR A 237 -57.70 63.10 -2.05
C TYR A 237 -57.08 64.40 -1.50
N ARG A 238 -56.58 65.26 -2.39
CA ARG A 238 -56.28 66.66 -2.11
C ARG A 238 -56.85 67.54 -3.20
#